data_AF-A0A7V9FKE9-F1
#
_entry.id   AF-A0A7V9FKE9-F1
#
_cell.length_a   1.000
_cell.length_b   1.000
_cell.length_c   1.000
_cell.angle_alpha   90.00
_cell.angle_beta   90.00
_cell.angle_gamma   90.00
#
_symmetry.space_group_name_H-M   'P 1'
#
loop_
_entity.id
_entity.type
_entity.pdbx_description
1 polymer ?
#
loop_
_entity_poly.entity_id
_entity_poly.type
_entity_poly.pdbx_seq_one_letter_code
_entity_poly.pdbx_strand_id
1 'polypeptide(L)'
;MGEHTTRFAPDGSGYVDVCPLCQEIALEHGWLREGSPTTPTVPVDHRRRRRSWSSLLGGRRAEEAPVAAEPILRRLSGTELEVVEAADLFNGSAYRRTVAGIAKSLGPPQASIVPLSGVSGEMVITVAWEISWYRYRVTPESAQPVRLAERGHDLDELEGSFREWNAQLADDGRLMPDIARV
;
A
#
# COMPACT_ATOMS: atom_id res chain seq x y z
N MET A 1 25.22 -29.85 29.78
CA MET A 1 24.61 -29.32 28.54
C MET A 1 23.15 -29.12 28.85
N GLY A 2 22.78 -27.90 29.25
CA GLY A 2 21.42 -27.57 29.68
C GLY A 2 20.49 -27.47 28.47
N GLU A 3 19.26 -27.95 28.62
CA GLU A 3 18.21 -27.74 27.64
C GLU A 3 17.91 -26.25 27.50
N HIS A 4 18.03 -25.70 26.29
CA HIS A 4 17.61 -24.33 26.01
C HIS A 4 16.13 -24.36 25.65
N THR A 5 15.25 -24.09 26.61
CA THR A 5 13.81 -23.90 26.37
C THR A 5 13.56 -22.51 25.79
N THR A 6 12.60 -22.40 24.88
CA THR A 6 12.15 -21.10 24.35
C THR A 6 10.67 -20.90 24.64
N ARG A 7 10.28 -19.67 24.98
CA ARG A 7 8.92 -19.35 25.41
C ARG A 7 8.00 -18.98 24.27
N PHE A 8 6.79 -19.53 24.31
CA PHE A 8 5.71 -19.29 23.34
C PHE A 8 4.39 -19.00 24.06
N ALA A 9 3.53 -18.19 23.44
CA ALA A 9 2.19 -17.88 23.90
C ALA A 9 1.12 -18.49 22.97
N PRO A 10 0.34 -19.50 23.41
CA PRO A 10 -0.67 -20.16 22.58
C PRO A 10 -1.82 -19.25 22.14
N ASP A 11 -2.24 -18.33 23.02
CA ASP A 11 -3.42 -17.47 22.87
C ASP A 11 -3.12 -16.00 23.20
N GLY A 12 -1.85 -15.67 23.43
CA GLY A 12 -1.42 -14.33 23.86
C GLY A 12 -1.69 -13.99 25.34
N SER A 13 -2.22 -14.92 26.15
CA SER A 13 -2.56 -14.66 27.56
C SER A 13 -1.52 -15.20 28.57
N GLY A 14 -0.56 -16.02 28.14
CA GLY A 14 0.55 -16.51 28.96
C GLY A 14 1.64 -17.25 28.17
N TYR A 15 2.85 -17.34 28.72
CA TYR A 15 3.98 -18.04 28.10
C TYR A 15 4.18 -19.45 28.67
N VAL A 16 4.52 -20.38 27.78
CA VAL A 16 4.92 -21.75 28.11
C VAL A 16 6.30 -22.06 27.54
N ASP A 17 7.08 -22.86 28.25
CA ASP A 17 8.42 -23.28 27.82
C ASP A 17 8.31 -24.42 26.80
N VAL A 18 8.88 -24.21 25.61
CA VAL A 18 8.87 -25.16 24.48
C VAL A 18 10.28 -25.67 24.21
N CYS A 19 10.44 -26.98 24.10
CA CYS A 19 11.73 -27.60 23.82
C CYS A 19 12.16 -27.36 22.35
N PRO A 20 13.44 -27.56 22.00
CA PRO A 20 13.95 -27.32 20.64
C PRO A 20 13.22 -28.07 19.52
N LEU A 21 12.72 -29.28 19.79
CA LEU A 21 12.04 -30.11 18.79
C LEU A 21 10.59 -29.69 18.52
N CYS A 22 9.96 -28.95 19.44
CA CYS A 22 8.55 -28.58 19.33
C CYS A 22 8.32 -27.12 18.89
N GLN A 23 9.39 -26.38 18.59
CA GLN A 23 9.27 -24.96 18.22
C GLN A 23 8.56 -24.75 16.87
N GLU A 24 8.78 -25.65 15.90
CA GLU A 24 8.15 -25.59 14.58
C GLU A 24 6.64 -25.85 14.68
N ILE A 25 6.25 -26.89 15.43
CA ILE A 25 4.85 -27.23 15.72
C ILE A 25 4.14 -26.06 16.43
N ALA A 26 4.81 -25.41 17.40
CA ALA A 26 4.24 -24.25 18.07
C ALA A 26 3.95 -23.10 17.09
N LEU A 27 4.85 -22.84 16.14
CA LEU A 27 4.64 -21.83 15.09
C LEU A 27 3.50 -22.21 14.13
N GLU A 28 3.39 -23.48 13.75
CA GLU A 28 2.29 -23.98 12.91
C GLU A 28 0.92 -23.81 13.58
N HIS A 29 0.86 -23.97 14.90
CA HIS A 29 -0.34 -23.70 15.70
C HIS A 29 -0.57 -22.20 15.95
N GLY A 30 0.25 -21.32 15.38
CA GLY A 30 0.13 -19.87 15.52
C GLY A 30 0.58 -19.34 16.88
N TRP A 31 1.34 -20.12 17.67
CA TRP A 31 1.83 -19.65 18.96
C TRP A 31 2.89 -18.58 18.77
N LEU A 32 2.82 -17.55 19.59
CA LEU A 32 3.69 -16.40 19.46
C LEU A 32 4.96 -16.57 20.31
N ARG A 33 6.14 -16.50 19.70
CA ARG A 33 7.42 -16.54 20.43
C ARG A 33 7.62 -15.26 21.25
N GLU A 34 8.11 -15.40 22.48
CA GLU A 34 8.52 -14.28 23.35
C GLU A 34 9.55 -13.39 22.61
N GLY A 35 9.24 -12.10 22.46
CA GLY A 35 10.10 -11.14 21.78
C GLY A 35 10.02 -11.15 20.25
N SER A 36 9.14 -11.95 19.63
CA SER A 36 8.82 -11.81 18.21
C SER A 36 8.25 -10.40 17.96
N PRO A 37 8.69 -9.66 16.91
CA PRO A 37 8.19 -8.33 16.61
C PRO A 37 6.73 -8.43 16.17
N THR A 38 5.81 -8.47 17.13
CA THR A 38 4.40 -8.25 16.88
C THR A 38 4.22 -6.78 16.58
N THR A 39 3.52 -6.51 15.48
CA THR A 39 2.95 -5.18 15.21
C THR A 39 2.25 -4.70 16.49
N PRO A 40 2.58 -3.51 17.01
CA PRO A 40 2.07 -3.08 18.30
C PRO A 40 0.55 -2.93 18.20
N THR A 41 -0.17 -3.85 18.84
CA THR A 41 -1.61 -3.70 19.07
C THR A 41 -1.77 -2.57 20.08
N VAL A 42 -2.27 -1.43 19.63
CA VAL A 42 -2.56 -0.28 20.50
C VAL A 42 -3.54 -0.75 21.58
N PRO A 43 -3.20 -0.66 22.88
CA PRO A 43 -4.16 -0.99 23.92
C PRO A 43 -5.27 0.08 23.92
N VAL A 44 -6.52 -0.37 23.83
CA VAL A 44 -7.68 0.50 24.01
C VAL A 44 -7.78 0.84 25.49
N ASP A 45 -7.41 2.08 25.82
CA ASP A 45 -7.40 2.59 27.18
C ASP A 45 -8.85 2.80 27.68
N HIS A 46 -9.38 1.84 28.43
CA HIS A 46 -10.66 2.00 29.13
C HIS A 46 -10.50 2.95 30.31
N ARG A 47 -10.54 4.26 30.03
CA ARG A 47 -10.52 5.31 31.06
C ARG A 47 -11.69 5.15 32.02
N ARG A 48 -11.39 4.61 33.21
CA ARG A 48 -12.28 4.61 34.37
C ARG A 48 -12.65 6.04 34.76
N ARG A 49 -13.94 6.37 34.61
CA ARG A 49 -14.55 7.65 34.95
C ARG A 49 -14.60 7.82 36.48
N ARG A 50 -13.63 8.54 37.05
CA ARG A 50 -13.73 9.04 38.44
C ARG A 50 -14.44 10.39 38.41
N ARG A 51 -15.59 10.47 39.10
CA ARG A 51 -16.36 11.72 39.32
C ARG A 51 -15.44 12.78 39.94
N SER A 52 -15.28 13.92 39.26
CA SER A 52 -14.68 15.14 39.82
C SER A 52 -15.63 16.31 39.60
N TRP A 53 -16.05 16.95 40.69
CA TRP A 53 -16.97 18.08 40.75
C TRP A 53 -16.21 19.40 40.59
N SER A 54 -15.73 19.67 39.37
CA SER A 54 -15.12 20.96 39.04
C SER A 54 -15.59 21.39 37.66
N SER A 55 -16.88 21.70 37.58
CA SER A 55 -17.53 22.32 36.42
C SER A 55 -18.08 23.68 36.87
N LEU A 56 -17.20 24.62 37.16
CA LEU A 56 -17.56 26.02 37.21
C LEU A 56 -16.38 26.79 36.61
N LEU A 57 -16.67 27.47 35.49
CA LEU A 57 -15.83 28.38 34.70
C LEU A 57 -15.30 27.81 33.38
N GLY A 58 -15.76 28.44 32.30
CA GLY A 58 -14.96 28.55 31.06
C GLY A 58 -15.43 27.67 29.93
N GLY A 59 -16.50 28.12 29.25
CA GLY A 59 -16.86 27.60 27.95
C GLY A 59 -15.74 27.81 26.93
N ARG A 60 -15.24 26.70 26.39
CA ARG A 60 -14.84 26.58 24.99
C ARG A 60 -15.44 25.26 24.54
N ARG A 61 -16.42 25.34 23.64
CA ARG A 61 -16.86 24.19 22.85
C ARG A 61 -15.59 23.74 22.13
N ALA A 62 -15.03 22.62 22.55
CA ALA A 62 -13.97 21.98 21.78
C ALA A 62 -14.63 21.66 20.44
N GLU A 63 -14.20 22.36 19.39
CA GLU A 63 -14.47 21.98 18.01
C GLU A 63 -14.07 20.50 17.93
N GLU A 64 -15.07 19.63 17.83
CA GLU A 64 -14.89 18.20 17.77
C GLU A 64 -14.21 17.95 16.43
N ALA A 65 -12.88 17.87 16.46
CA ALA A 65 -12.07 17.53 15.30
C ALA A 65 -12.74 16.30 14.66
N PRO A 66 -13.07 16.36 13.35
CA PRO A 66 -13.83 15.30 12.71
C PRO A 66 -13.12 13.99 13.02
N VAL A 67 -13.84 13.10 13.70
CA VAL A 67 -13.40 11.73 13.96
C VAL A 67 -12.98 11.20 12.60
N ALA A 68 -11.68 11.03 12.39
CA ALA A 68 -11.17 10.40 11.18
C ALA A 68 -11.93 9.08 11.07
N ALA A 69 -12.76 8.95 10.02
CA ALA A 69 -13.54 7.75 9.80
C ALA A 69 -12.56 6.59 9.88
N GLU A 70 -12.78 5.67 10.82
CA GLU A 70 -12.01 4.44 10.89
C GLU A 70 -11.97 3.86 9.48
N PRO A 71 -10.77 3.56 8.92
CA PRO A 71 -10.67 3.16 7.54
C PRO A 71 -11.49 1.89 7.36
N ILE A 72 -12.65 2.03 6.72
CA ILE A 72 -13.48 0.89 6.37
C ILE A 72 -12.61 0.07 5.43
N LEU A 73 -12.20 -1.13 5.86
CA LEU A 73 -11.52 -2.10 5.01
C LEU A 73 -12.50 -2.61 3.96
N ARG A 74 -12.87 -1.74 3.02
CA ARG A 74 -13.71 -2.04 1.87
C ARG A 74 -12.91 -2.94 0.92
N ARG A 75 -13.60 -3.91 0.33
CA ARG A 75 -13.05 -4.71 -0.77
C ARG A 75 -12.91 -3.84 -2.02
N LEU A 76 -11.75 -3.94 -2.66
CA LEU A 76 -11.52 -3.37 -3.99
C LEU A 76 -12.44 -4.06 -5.00
N SER A 77 -12.93 -3.28 -5.96
CA SER A 77 -13.55 -3.79 -7.18
C SER A 77 -12.52 -4.50 -8.05
N GLY A 78 -12.97 -5.31 -9.01
CA GLY A 78 -12.07 -6.02 -9.93
C GLY A 78 -11.13 -5.08 -10.67
N THR A 79 -11.64 -3.96 -11.18
CA THR A 79 -10.82 -2.95 -11.86
C THR A 79 -9.82 -2.25 -10.93
N GLU A 80 -10.21 -1.94 -9.69
CA GLU A 80 -9.26 -1.41 -8.70
C GLU A 80 -8.14 -2.42 -8.41
N LEU A 81 -8.45 -3.72 -8.39
CA LEU A 81 -7.45 -4.78 -8.23
C LEU A 81 -6.50 -4.88 -9.43
N GLU A 82 -7.02 -4.83 -10.66
CA GLU A 82 -6.21 -4.81 -11.89
C GLU A 82 -5.28 -3.59 -11.95
N VAL A 83 -5.76 -2.42 -11.51
CA VAL A 83 -4.94 -1.19 -11.41
C VAL A 83 -3.80 -1.35 -10.40
N VAL A 84 -4.09 -1.92 -9.22
CA VAL A 84 -3.08 -2.19 -8.19
C VAL A 84 -2.06 -3.21 -8.68
N GLU A 85 -2.50 -4.31 -9.28
CA GLU A 85 -1.63 -5.34 -9.85
C GLU A 85 -0.71 -4.76 -10.93
N ALA A 86 -1.25 -3.92 -11.82
CA ALA A 86 -0.45 -3.29 -12.86
C ALA A 86 0.63 -2.36 -12.28
N ALA A 87 0.31 -1.60 -11.24
CA ALA A 87 1.28 -0.79 -10.53
C ALA A 87 2.37 -1.65 -9.88
N ASP A 88 2.01 -2.75 -9.23
CA ASP A 88 2.96 -3.66 -8.59
C ASP A 88 3.91 -4.33 -9.61
N LEU A 89 3.38 -4.78 -10.75
CA LEU A 89 4.20 -5.30 -11.86
C LEU A 89 5.16 -4.24 -12.41
N PHE A 90 4.70 -3.00 -12.60
CA PHE A 90 5.56 -1.90 -13.03
C PHE A 90 6.65 -1.59 -12.01
N ASN A 91 6.29 -1.55 -10.72
CA ASN A 91 7.21 -1.29 -9.61
C ASN A 91 8.30 -2.37 -9.48
N GLY A 92 7.99 -3.62 -9.82
CA GLY A 92 8.95 -4.72 -9.89
C GLY A 92 9.84 -4.71 -11.13
N SER A 93 9.52 -3.89 -12.14
CA SER A 93 10.25 -3.84 -13.41
C SER A 93 11.46 -2.90 -13.38
N ALA A 94 12.36 -3.06 -14.36
CA ALA A 94 13.48 -2.13 -14.56
C ALA A 94 13.02 -0.68 -14.87
N TYR A 95 11.81 -0.51 -15.42
CA TYR A 95 11.28 0.80 -15.81
C TYR A 95 11.03 1.72 -14.62
N ARG A 96 10.73 1.17 -13.43
CA ARG A 96 10.62 1.95 -12.19
C ARG A 96 11.86 2.83 -11.98
N ARG A 97 13.05 2.24 -12.06
CA ARG A 97 14.32 2.96 -11.85
C ARG A 97 14.58 3.98 -12.94
N THR A 98 14.25 3.66 -14.19
CA THR A 98 14.38 4.57 -15.33
C THR A 98 13.50 5.79 -15.17
N VAL A 99 12.21 5.60 -14.87
CA VAL A 99 11.26 6.68 -14.64
C VAL A 99 11.68 7.54 -13.44
N ALA A 100 12.11 6.91 -12.34
CA ALA A 100 12.66 7.64 -11.19
C ALA A 100 13.87 8.52 -11.57
N GLY A 101 14.75 8.02 -12.45
CA GLY A 101 15.90 8.76 -12.95
C GLY A 101 15.49 9.98 -13.79
N ILE A 102 14.50 9.82 -14.66
CA ILE A 102 13.96 10.91 -15.49
C ILE A 102 13.29 11.97 -14.61
N ALA A 103 12.52 11.54 -13.60
CA ALA A 103 11.83 12.44 -12.68
C ALA A 103 12.79 13.35 -11.90
N LYS A 104 14.04 12.93 -11.63
CA LYS A 104 15.05 13.79 -11.00
C LYS A 104 15.41 15.01 -11.85
N SER A 105 15.34 14.89 -13.17
CA SER A 105 15.71 15.97 -14.10
C SER A 105 14.50 16.79 -14.54
N LEU A 106 13.34 16.16 -14.69
CA LEU A 106 12.12 16.80 -15.22
C LEU A 106 11.07 17.13 -14.15
N GLY A 107 11.32 16.79 -12.89
CA GLY A 107 10.36 16.95 -11.80
C GLY A 107 9.35 15.78 -11.70
N PRO A 108 8.33 15.91 -10.84
CA PRO A 108 7.32 14.87 -10.66
C PRO A 108 6.48 14.71 -11.94
N PRO A 109 6.26 13.48 -12.44
CA PRO A 109 5.38 13.24 -13.57
C PRO A 109 3.90 13.18 -13.13
N GLN A 110 3.01 13.38 -14.09
CA GLN A 110 1.64 12.85 -14.04
C GLN A 110 1.67 11.38 -14.44
N ALA A 111 0.82 10.56 -13.82
CA ALA A 111 0.74 9.14 -14.19
C ALA A 111 -0.70 8.64 -14.25
N SER A 112 -0.97 7.75 -15.19
CA SER A 112 -2.27 7.08 -15.33
C SER A 112 -2.08 5.57 -15.50
N ILE A 113 -3.08 4.81 -15.04
CA ILE A 113 -3.17 3.36 -15.15
C ILE A 113 -4.61 3.05 -15.60
N VAL A 114 -4.78 2.62 -16.84
CA VAL A 114 -6.11 2.38 -17.42
C VAL A 114 -6.16 1.05 -18.17
N PRO A 115 -7.33 0.38 -18.22
CA PRO A 115 -7.50 -0.81 -19.05
C PRO A 115 -7.26 -0.51 -20.53
N LEU A 116 -6.65 -1.45 -21.25
CA LEU A 116 -6.63 -1.38 -22.70
C LEU A 116 -7.99 -1.80 -23.27
N SER A 117 -8.65 -0.89 -23.97
CA SER A 117 -9.89 -1.17 -24.69
C SER A 117 -9.78 -2.40 -25.60
N GLY A 118 -10.74 -3.32 -25.46
CA GLY A 118 -10.87 -4.50 -26.31
C GLY A 118 -10.01 -5.70 -25.90
N VAL A 119 -9.17 -5.59 -24.86
CA VAL A 119 -8.36 -6.71 -24.34
C VAL A 119 -8.50 -6.79 -22.82
N SER A 120 -9.13 -7.87 -22.33
CA SER A 120 -9.33 -8.08 -20.89
C SER A 120 -7.99 -8.35 -20.19
N GLY A 121 -7.79 -7.74 -19.02
CA GLY A 121 -6.61 -7.93 -18.17
C GLY A 121 -5.34 -7.22 -18.64
N GLU A 122 -5.33 -6.59 -19.82
CA GLU A 122 -4.21 -5.75 -20.24
C GLU A 122 -4.41 -4.32 -19.76
N MET A 123 -3.38 -3.78 -19.10
CA MET A 123 -3.39 -2.41 -18.60
C MET A 123 -2.37 -1.56 -19.34
N VAL A 124 -2.61 -0.26 -19.34
CA VAL A 124 -1.74 0.75 -19.92
C VAL A 124 -1.33 1.70 -18.81
N ILE A 125 -0.02 1.85 -18.63
CA ILE A 125 0.55 2.85 -17.72
C ILE A 125 1.13 3.98 -18.55
N THR A 126 0.69 5.20 -18.30
CA THR A 126 1.27 6.40 -18.89
C THR A 126 2.01 7.18 -17.82
N VAL A 127 3.24 7.60 -18.13
CA VAL A 127 4.03 8.50 -17.28
C VAL A 127 4.41 9.71 -18.13
N ALA A 128 4.03 10.89 -17.66
CA ALA A 128 4.01 12.11 -18.46
C ALA A 128 4.62 13.30 -17.73
N TRP A 129 5.43 14.07 -18.47
CA TRP A 129 5.91 15.40 -18.13
C TRP A 129 5.42 16.38 -19.19
N GLU A 130 5.58 17.69 -18.96
CA GLU A 130 5.17 18.74 -19.90
C GLU A 130 5.73 18.54 -21.33
N ILE A 131 6.93 17.96 -21.46
CA ILE A 131 7.66 17.84 -22.74
C ILE A 131 7.92 16.39 -23.20
N SER A 132 7.44 15.40 -22.46
CA SER A 132 7.65 13.99 -22.83
C SER A 132 6.70 13.06 -22.11
N TRP A 133 6.30 11.98 -22.76
CA TRP A 133 5.53 10.91 -22.15
C TRP A 133 6.02 9.54 -22.58
N TYR A 134 5.77 8.54 -21.74
CA TYR A 134 6.10 7.14 -21.96
C TYR A 134 4.87 6.29 -21.64
N ARG A 135 4.58 5.32 -22.49
CA ARG A 135 3.47 4.39 -22.34
C ARG A 135 3.96 2.96 -22.25
N TYR A 136 3.58 2.28 -21.18
CA TYR A 136 3.92 0.90 -20.91
C TYR A 136 2.67 0.04 -21.03
N ARG A 137 2.81 -1.14 -21.63
CA ARG A 137 1.77 -2.17 -21.65
C ARG A 137 2.07 -3.17 -20.55
N VAL A 138 1.05 -3.50 -19.78
CA VAL A 138 1.10 -4.49 -18.73
C VAL A 138 0.20 -5.66 -19.10
N THR A 139 0.80 -6.85 -19.19
CA THR A 139 0.12 -8.11 -19.49
C THR A 139 0.54 -9.13 -18.42
N PRO A 140 -0.22 -9.31 -17.33
CA PRO A 140 0.21 -10.09 -16.15
C PRO A 140 0.70 -11.51 -16.47
N GLU A 141 0.01 -12.21 -17.37
CA GLU A 141 0.30 -13.60 -17.76
C GLU A 141 1.49 -13.74 -18.74
N SER A 142 2.11 -12.63 -19.13
CA SER A 142 3.25 -12.64 -20.06
C SER A 142 4.56 -12.96 -19.34
N ALA A 143 5.48 -13.67 -20.00
CA ALA A 143 6.85 -13.87 -19.52
C ALA A 143 7.61 -12.54 -19.29
N GLN A 144 7.21 -11.49 -20.01
CA GLN A 144 7.63 -10.12 -19.76
C GLN A 144 6.39 -9.28 -19.46
N PRO A 145 5.98 -9.17 -18.18
CA PRO A 145 4.70 -8.56 -17.82
C PRO A 145 4.60 -7.07 -18.15
N VAL A 146 5.72 -6.35 -18.20
CA VAL A 146 5.77 -4.92 -18.48
C VAL A 146 6.70 -4.66 -19.66
N ARG A 147 6.22 -3.90 -20.65
CA ARG A 147 7.03 -3.46 -21.79
C ARG A 147 6.76 -2.01 -22.13
N LEU A 148 7.79 -1.26 -22.54
CA LEU A 148 7.61 0.03 -23.19
C LEU A 148 6.93 -0.20 -24.54
N ALA A 149 5.78 0.43 -24.75
CA ALA A 149 5.07 0.36 -26.02
C ALA A 149 5.34 1.59 -26.88
N GLU A 150 5.21 2.78 -26.29
CA GLU A 150 5.30 4.04 -27.02
C GLU A 150 5.90 5.15 -26.16
N ARG A 151 6.36 6.21 -26.81
CA ARG A 151 6.84 7.45 -26.19
C ARG A 151 6.59 8.61 -27.16
N GLY A 152 6.44 9.80 -26.61
CA GLY A 152 6.24 11.01 -27.39
C GLY A 152 6.70 12.26 -26.66
N HIS A 153 6.49 13.42 -27.29
CA HIS A 153 7.01 14.71 -26.84
C HIS A 153 5.93 15.76 -26.60
N ASP A 154 4.68 15.43 -26.92
CA ASP A 154 3.51 16.29 -26.73
C ASP A 154 2.38 15.49 -26.08
N LEU A 155 1.79 16.03 -25.01
CA LEU A 155 0.69 15.40 -24.28
C LEU A 155 -0.61 15.35 -25.08
N ASP A 156 -0.75 16.18 -26.11
CA ASP A 156 -1.91 16.16 -26.99
C ASP A 156 -1.87 14.99 -28.00
N GLU A 157 -0.74 14.27 -28.09
CA GLU A 157 -0.65 12.98 -28.78
C GLU A 157 -1.37 11.85 -28.01
N LEU A 158 -1.63 12.04 -26.72
CA LEU A 158 -2.31 11.06 -25.87
C LEU A 158 -3.83 11.21 -25.98
N GLU A 159 -4.51 10.10 -26.24
CA GLU A 159 -5.97 10.01 -26.09
C GLU A 159 -6.39 10.39 -24.65
N GLY A 160 -7.56 10.99 -24.50
CA GLY A 160 -8.04 11.53 -23.23
C GLY A 160 -8.10 10.51 -22.08
N SER A 161 -8.40 9.23 -22.37
CA SER A 161 -8.40 8.15 -21.38
C SER A 161 -7.02 7.93 -20.75
N PHE A 162 -5.94 8.11 -21.50
CA PHE A 162 -4.57 7.98 -20.97
C PHE A 162 -4.13 9.19 -20.14
N ARG A 163 -4.96 10.24 -20.05
CA ARG A 163 -4.71 11.48 -19.31
C ARG A 163 -5.62 11.63 -18.08
N GLU A 164 -6.22 10.54 -17.60
CA GLU A 164 -7.05 10.54 -16.38
C GLU A 164 -6.25 10.86 -15.10
N TRP A 165 -4.93 10.71 -15.15
CA TRP A 165 -4.00 11.02 -14.05
C TRP A 165 -4.41 10.40 -12.70
N ASN A 166 -4.79 9.13 -12.71
CA ASN A 166 -5.28 8.36 -11.55
C ASN A 166 -4.15 7.66 -10.75
N ALA A 167 -2.91 8.08 -10.91
CA ALA A 167 -1.77 7.54 -10.18
C ALA A 167 -0.68 8.60 -9.95
N GLN A 168 0.13 8.38 -8.92
CA GLN A 168 1.21 9.26 -8.52
C GLN A 168 2.53 8.49 -8.43
N LEU A 169 3.63 9.20 -8.68
CA LEU A 169 4.97 8.64 -8.48
C LEU A 169 5.52 9.15 -7.14
N ALA A 170 5.90 8.24 -6.25
CA ALA A 170 6.64 8.56 -5.04
C ALA A 170 8.09 8.96 -5.35
N ASP A 171 8.76 9.62 -4.40
CA ASP A 171 10.15 10.10 -4.55
C ASP A 171 11.16 8.98 -4.87
N ASP A 172 10.88 7.75 -4.43
CA ASP A 172 11.69 6.57 -4.70
C ASP A 172 11.36 5.92 -6.06
N GLY A 173 10.49 6.55 -6.85
CA GLY A 173 10.04 6.09 -8.15
C GLY A 173 8.93 5.04 -8.10
N ARG A 174 8.35 4.74 -6.94
CA ARG A 174 7.23 3.81 -6.85
C ARG A 174 5.97 4.45 -7.42
N LEU A 175 5.31 3.77 -8.35
CA LEU A 175 4.01 4.13 -8.88
C LEU A 175 2.91 3.71 -7.89
N MET A 176 2.05 4.64 -7.51
CA MET A 176 0.99 4.48 -6.51
C MET A 176 -0.35 4.88 -7.14
N PRO A 177 -1.29 3.94 -7.33
CA PRO A 177 -2.62 4.28 -7.79
C PRO A 177 -3.42 5.09 -6.78
N ASP A 178 -4.22 6.03 -7.27
CA ASP A 178 -5.16 6.81 -6.46
C ASP A 178 -6.47 6.04 -6.26
N ILE A 179 -6.47 5.12 -5.29
CA ILE A 179 -7.67 4.36 -4.93
C ILE A 179 -8.53 5.18 -3.97
N ALA A 180 -9.79 5.40 -4.35
CA ALA A 180 -10.74 6.17 -3.56
C ALA A 180 -10.93 5.57 -2.17
N ARG A 181 -10.73 6.40 -1.13
CA ARG A 181 -11.10 6.08 0.25
C ARG A 181 -12.56 6.49 0.42
N VAL A 182 -13.46 5.52 0.58
CA VAL A 182 -14.90 5.78 0.83
C VAL A 182 -15.15 6.00 2.31
#